data_AF-A0A2V5VM60-F1
#
_entry.id   AF-A0A2V5VM60-F1
#
_cell.length_a   1.000
_cell.length_b   1.000
_cell.length_c   1.000
_cell.angle_alpha   90.00
_cell.angle_beta   90.00
_cell.angle_gamma   90.00
#
_symmetry.space_group_name_H-M   'P 1'
#
loop_
_entity.id
_entity.type
_entity.pdbx_description
1 polymer ?
#
loop_
_entity_poly.entity_id
_entity_poly.type
_entity_poly.pdbx_seq_one_letter_code
_entity_poly.pdbx_strand_id
1 'polypeptide(L)' 'MDEQNVLAEAEVEFELKEMEGHATNVHYFGGVQFQQFGLHHVEIYLQDELRLRFPLPVVRIQRK' A
#
# COMPACT_ATOMS: atom_id res chain seq x y z
N MET A 1 -19.68 8.79 4.14
CA MET A 1 -18.20 8.77 4.24
C MET A 1 -17.84 7.31 4.13
N ASP A 2 -17.12 6.91 3.08
CA ASP A 2 -16.58 5.55 3.05
C ASP A 2 -15.58 5.46 4.21
N GLU A 3 -15.91 4.65 5.21
CA GLU A 3 -14.98 4.34 6.29
C GLU A 3 -13.85 3.49 5.68
N GLN A 4 -12.80 4.17 5.25
CA GLN A 4 -11.62 3.54 4.70
C GLN A 4 -10.89 2.84 5.85
N ASN A 5 -11.00 1.51 5.90
CA ASN A 5 -10.32 0.73 6.92
C ASN A 5 -8.87 0.48 6.53
N VAL A 6 -7.97 1.33 7.04
CA VAL A 6 -6.52 1.17 6.84
C VAL A 6 -6.04 -0.05 7.63
N LEU A 7 -5.55 -1.07 6.93
CA LEU A 7 -5.06 -2.30 7.55
C LEU A 7 -3.64 -2.17 8.11
N ALA A 8 -2.80 -1.39 7.44
CA ALA A 8 -1.44 -1.09 7.85
C ALA A 8 -0.93 0.14 7.09
N GLU A 9 0.01 0.84 7.71
CA GLU A 9 0.63 2.04 7.16
C GLU A 9 2.13 2.03 7.50
N ALA A 10 2.93 2.59 6.59
CA ALA A 10 4.34 2.84 6.84
C ALA A 10 4.75 4.12 6.12
N GLU A 11 5.54 4.93 6.80
CA GLU A 11 6.06 6.19 6.30
C GLU A 11 7.59 6.12 6.26
N VAL A 12 8.19 6.77 5.27
CA VAL A 12 9.64 6.91 5.16
C VAL A 12 9.98 8.26 4.56
N GLU A 13 10.90 8.97 5.21
CA GLU A 13 11.51 10.15 4.62
C GLU A 13 12.43 9.71 3.47
N PHE A 14 12.26 10.30 2.30
CA PHE A 14 13.18 10.09 1.19
C PHE A 14 13.42 11.39 0.42
N GLU A 15 14.58 11.46 -0.22
CA GLU A 15 14.95 12.54 -1.12
C GLU A 15 15.57 11.95 -2.39
N LEU A 16 15.28 12.56 -3.54
CA LEU A 16 16.02 12.31 -4.78
C LEU A 16 17.02 13.45 -4.95
N LYS A 17 18.30 13.16 -4.68
CA LYS A 17 19.37 14.17 -4.69
C LYS A 17 19.65 14.76 -6.07
N GLU A 18 19.35 13.99 -7.11
CA GLU A 18 19.59 14.35 -8.49
C GLU A 18 18.29 14.14 -9.30
N MET A 19 18.11 14.91 -10.36
CA MET A 19 16.92 14.86 -11.21
C MET A 19 16.71 13.48 -11.87
N GLU A 20 17.80 12.77 -12.15
CA GLU A 20 17.82 11.41 -12.71
C GLU A 20 17.98 10.34 -11.62
N GLY A 21 17.88 10.74 -10.34
CA GLY A 21 17.99 9.83 -9.21
C GLY A 21 16.81 8.87 -9.15
N HIS A 22 17.10 7.61 -8.80
CA HIS A 22 16.09 6.60 -8.52
C HIS A 22 16.23 6.13 -7.07
N ALA A 23 15.10 5.92 -6.40
CA ALA A 23 15.04 5.33 -5.08
C ALA A 23 14.00 4.20 -5.08
N THR A 24 14.33 3.09 -4.44
CA THR A 24 13.41 1.96 -4.24
C THR A 24 13.20 1.77 -2.75
N ASN A 25 12.03 2.20 -2.27
CA ASN A 25 11.62 1.96 -0.89
C ASN A 25 10.90 0.61 -0.80
N VAL A 26 11.26 -0.17 0.22
CA VAL A 26 10.64 -1.48 0.47
C VAL A 26 9.99 -1.45 1.83
N HIS A 27 8.67 -1.64 1.85
CA HIS A 27 7.90 -1.78 3.08
C HIS A 27 7.50 -3.26 3.26
N TYR A 28 7.76 -3.79 4.46
CA TYR A 28 7.35 -5.13 4.84
C TYR A 28 6.30 -5.06 5.94
N PHE A 29 5.09 -5.53 5.62
CA PHE A 29 3.95 -5.52 6.55
C PHE A 29 3.69 -6.92 7.10
N GLY A 30 4.38 -7.24 8.20
CA GLY A 30 4.17 -8.49 8.92
C GLY A 30 2.83 -8.51 9.69
N GLY A 31 2.16 -9.66 9.73
CA GLY A 31 0.96 -9.85 10.57
C GLY A 31 -0.31 -9.14 10.10
N VAL A 32 -0.35 -8.60 8.88
CA VAL A 32 -1.56 -7.99 8.33
C VAL A 32 -2.62 -9.04 8.04
N GLN A 33 -3.82 -8.85 8.58
CA GLN A 33 -4.98 -9.71 8.36
C GLN A 33 -6.05 -8.98 7.55
N PHE A 34 -6.41 -9.57 6.41
CA PHE A 34 -7.57 -9.15 5.63
C PHE A 34 -8.84 -9.77 6.20
N GLN A 35 -9.76 -8.94 6.70
CA GLN A 35 -11.04 -9.41 7.26
C GLN A 35 -12.05 -9.80 6.17
N GLN A 36 -11.87 -9.32 4.94
CA GLN A 36 -12.82 -9.47 3.85
C GLN A 36 -12.09 -9.85 2.55
N PHE A 37 -12.62 -10.83 1.81
CA PHE A 37 -12.23 -11.06 0.42
C PHE A 37 -12.73 -9.91 -0.45
N GLY A 38 -12.09 -9.67 -1.59
CA GLY A 38 -12.47 -8.62 -2.53
C GLY A 38 -11.29 -7.75 -2.96
N LEU A 39 -11.60 -6.59 -3.53
CA LEU A 39 -10.60 -5.66 -4.03
C LEU A 39 -10.17 -4.69 -2.92
N HIS A 40 -8.93 -4.83 -2.48
CA HIS A 40 -8.26 -3.84 -1.64
C HIS A 40 -7.38 -2.95 -2.49
N HIS A 41 -6.77 -1.93 -1.90
CA HIS A 41 -5.84 -1.05 -2.59
C HIS A 41 -4.60 -0.81 -1.75
N VAL A 42 -3.45 -0.73 -2.41
CA VAL A 42 -2.24 -0.11 -1.86
C VAL A 42 -2.21 1.31 -2.39
N GLU A 43 -2.27 2.28 -1.48
CA GLU A 43 -2.28 3.70 -1.79
C GLU A 43 -0.91 4.29 -1.40
N ILE A 44 -0.30 5.03 -2.33
CA ILE A 44 0.98 5.71 -2.12
C ILE A 44 0.73 7.21 -2.13
N TYR A 45 1.01 7.82 -0.99
CA TYR A 45 0.92 9.24 -0.78
C TYR A 45 2.33 9.85 -0.87
N LEU A 46 2.42 11.03 -1.47
CA LEU A 46 3.57 11.90 -1.30
C LEU A 46 3.08 13.12 -0.54
N GLN A 47 3.65 13.33 0.66
CA GLN A 47 3.11 14.27 1.64
C GLN A 47 1.67 13.83 1.98
N ASP A 48 0.66 14.52 1.48
CA ASP A 48 -0.75 14.18 1.72
C ASP A 48 -1.54 13.98 0.41
N GLU A 49 -0.85 13.92 -0.73
CA GLU A 49 -1.49 13.75 -2.04
C GLU A 49 -1.38 12.29 -2.50
N LEU A 50 -2.53 11.67 -2.79
CA LEU A 50 -2.55 10.33 -3.39
C LEU A 50 -1.93 10.37 -4.79
N ARG A 51 -0.78 9.72 -4.95
CA ARG A 51 -0.05 9.70 -6.23
C ARG A 51 -0.29 8.42 -7.01
N LEU A 52 -0.35 7.29 -6.32
CA LEU A 52 -0.56 5.98 -6.93
C LEU A 52 -1.56 5.18 -6.12
N ARG A 53 -2.36 4.39 -6.82
CA ARG A 53 -3.32 3.46 -6.23
C ARG A 53 -3.30 2.15 -6.99
N PHE A 54 -2.77 1.11 -6.35
CA PHE A 54 -2.65 -0.21 -6.96
C PHE A 54 -3.73 -1.15 -6.45
N PRO A 55 -4.47 -1.85 -7.35
CA PRO A 55 -5.44 -2.85 -6.93
C PRO A 55 -4.74 -4.06 -6.31
N LEU A 56 -5.26 -4.51 -5.17
CA LEU A 56 -4.81 -5.72 -4.49
C LEU A 56 -5.99 -6.69 -4.30
N PRO A 57 -6.21 -7.61 -5.26
CA PRO A 57 -7.27 -8.60 -5.13
C PRO A 57 -6.94 -9.63 -4.04
N VAL A 58 -7.82 -9.76 -3.05
CA VAL A 58 -7.75 -10.78 -1.99
C VAL A 58 -8.81 -11.83 -2.26
N VAL A 59 -8.37 -13.04 -2.61
CA VAL A 59 -9.24 -14.14 -3.01
C VAL A 59 -9.27 -15.23 -1.96
N ARG A 60 -10.42 -15.89 -1.83
CA ARG A 60 -10.54 -17.08 -1.00
C ARG A 60 -9.87 -18.26 -1.70
N ILE A 61 -8.80 -18.78 -1.12
CA ILE A 61 -8.18 -20.01 -1.59
C ILE A 61 -9.05 -21.20 -1.15
N GLN A 62 -9.56 -21.97 -2.11
CA GLN A 62 -10.14 -23.27 -1.83
C GLN A 62 -9.03 -24.31 -1.80
N ARG A 63 -8.77 -24.92 -0.64
CA ARG A 63 -7.90 -26.09 -0.56
C ARG A 63 -8.66 -27.31 -1.10
N LYS A 64 -8.02 -28.04 -2.02
CA LYS A 64 -8.48 -29.36 -2.46
C LYS A 64 -8.23 -30.40 -1.39
#